data_AF-A0A2D7GGE3-F1
#
_entry.id   AF-A0A2D7GGE3-F1
#
_cell.length_a   1.000
_cell.length_b   1.000
_cell.length_c   1.000
_cell.angle_alpha   90.00
_cell.angle_beta   90.00
_cell.angle_gamma   90.00
#
_symmetry.space_group_name_H-M   'P 1'
#
loop_
_entity.id
_entity.type
_entity.pdbx_description
1 polymer ?
#
loop_
_entity_poly.entity_id
_entity_poly.type
_entity_poly.pdbx_seq_one_letter_code
_entity_poly.pdbx_strand_id
1 'polypeptide(L)'
;MEKFYINVKSDVRRKKEFEKNNKYILNKNHIFKRFCAITPKNEKVRNLKSNLLPLERSIFLSHYELLKQQLKSNSHLWVCEDDTYLDKHTFNSLNKTNIDAYDWDIIFTDVGIGDISNMLFLFDYKKKNL
;
A
#
# COMPACT_ATOMS: atom_id res chain seq x y z
N MET A 1 -9.22 -9.71 8.16
CA MET A 1 -8.48 -9.01 7.10
C MET A 1 -6.99 -8.99 7.41
N GLU A 2 -6.22 -9.64 6.57
CA GLU A 2 -4.75 -9.59 6.54
C GLU A 2 -4.29 -8.26 5.94
N LYS A 3 -3.21 -7.68 6.49
CA LYS A 3 -2.75 -6.33 6.11
C LYS A 3 -1.27 -6.34 5.78
N PHE A 4 -0.91 -5.83 4.61
CA PHE A 4 0.45 -5.80 4.13
C PHE A 4 0.83 -4.43 3.59
N TYR A 5 2.10 -4.06 3.79
CA TYR A 5 2.71 -2.93 3.09
C TYR A 5 3.91 -3.40 2.29
N ILE A 6 4.06 -2.87 1.08
CA ILE A 6 5.18 -3.18 0.20
C ILE A 6 6.28 -2.14 0.45
N ASN A 7 7.50 -2.61 0.70
CA ASN A 7 8.65 -1.75 0.94
C ASN A 7 9.92 -2.42 0.42
N VAL A 8 10.80 -1.63 -0.21
CA VAL A 8 12.10 -2.11 -0.69
C VAL A 8 12.98 -2.50 0.49
N LYS A 9 13.67 -3.66 0.39
CA LYS A 9 14.46 -4.22 1.51
C LYS A 9 15.42 -3.20 2.14
N SER A 10 16.10 -2.45 1.29
CA SER A 10 17.14 -1.47 1.66
C SER A 10 16.60 -0.14 2.17
N ASP A 11 15.33 0.19 1.94
CA ASP A 11 14.76 1.46 2.39
C ASP A 11 14.23 1.35 3.84
N VAL A 12 15.18 1.31 4.77
CA VAL A 12 14.90 1.22 6.21
C VAL A 12 14.23 2.51 6.72
N ARG A 13 14.43 3.65 6.06
CA ARG A 13 13.86 4.93 6.47
C ARG A 13 12.35 4.93 6.22
N ARG A 14 11.91 4.67 4.97
CA ARG A 14 10.48 4.60 4.63
C ARG A 14 9.75 3.55 5.46
N LYS A 15 10.38 2.40 5.70
CA LYS A 15 9.88 1.38 6.61
C LYS A 15 9.54 1.97 7.99
N LYS A 16 10.50 2.66 8.62
CA LYS A 16 10.32 3.24 9.96
C LYS A 16 9.26 4.34 9.96
N GLU A 17 9.22 5.18 8.94
CA GLU A 17 8.21 6.23 8.79
C GLU A 17 6.81 5.64 8.69
N PHE A 18 6.62 4.63 7.84
CA PHE A 18 5.37 3.90 7.73
C PHE A 18 4.96 3.26 9.06
N GLU A 19 5.84 2.48 9.69
CA GLU A 19 5.55 1.82 10.97
C GLU A 19 5.22 2.82 12.08
N LYS A 20 5.90 3.98 12.11
CA LYS A 20 5.62 5.07 13.04
C LYS A 20 4.21 5.63 12.80
N ASN A 21 3.91 6.05 11.57
CA ASN A 21 2.61 6.63 11.21
C ASN A 21 1.46 5.68 11.57
N ASN A 22 1.62 4.40 11.25
CA ASN A 22 0.64 3.38 11.55
C ASN A 22 0.47 3.17 13.06
N LYS A 23 1.54 3.09 13.84
CA LYS A 23 1.45 2.86 15.29
C LYS A 23 0.65 3.96 16.02
N TYR A 24 0.70 5.20 15.52
CA TYR A 24 -0.06 6.31 16.12
C TYR A 24 -1.55 6.30 15.79
N ILE A 25 -1.91 5.72 14.64
CA ILE A 25 -3.26 5.83 14.07
C ILE A 25 -4.05 4.53 14.24
N LEU A 26 -3.33 3.42 14.23
CA LEU A 26 -3.84 2.07 14.37
C LEU A 26 -3.64 1.62 15.82
N ASN A 27 -4.74 1.25 16.46
CA ASN A 27 -4.66 0.55 17.75
C ASN A 27 -3.87 -0.77 17.59
N LYS A 28 -3.52 -1.43 18.71
CA LYS A 28 -2.69 -2.66 18.70
C LYS A 28 -3.23 -3.80 17.81
N ASN A 29 -4.47 -3.74 17.34
CA ASN A 29 -5.11 -4.79 16.54
C ASN A 29 -4.92 -4.62 15.02
N HIS A 30 -4.34 -3.51 14.55
CA HIS A 30 -4.14 -3.26 13.12
C HIS A 30 -2.64 -3.16 12.81
N ILE A 31 -1.97 -4.31 12.85
CA ILE A 31 -0.56 -4.45 12.50
C ILE A 31 -0.43 -4.80 11.02
N PHE A 32 0.33 -4.01 10.29
CA PHE A 32 0.70 -4.29 8.92
C PHE A 32 1.95 -5.18 8.86
N LYS A 33 1.90 -6.25 8.07
CA LYS A 33 3.04 -7.13 7.78
C LYS A 33 3.83 -6.56 6.60
N ARG A 34 5.16 -6.54 6.68
CA ARG A 34 6.00 -6.09 5.57
C ARG A 34 6.07 -7.16 4.49
N PHE A 35 5.74 -6.80 3.26
CA PHE A 35 6.13 -7.53 2.07
C PHE A 35 7.38 -6.87 1.46
N CYS A 36 8.43 -7.67 1.23
CA CYS A 36 9.65 -7.15 0.63
C CYS A 36 9.41 -6.92 -0.87
N ALA A 37 9.49 -5.67 -1.31
CA ALA A 37 9.32 -5.33 -2.71
C ALA A 37 10.33 -6.08 -3.59
N ILE A 38 9.83 -6.57 -4.72
CA ILE A 38 10.65 -7.08 -5.80
C ILE A 38 11.24 -5.87 -6.52
N THR A 39 12.55 -5.84 -6.72
CA THR A 39 13.24 -4.68 -7.28
C THR A 39 13.57 -4.87 -8.76
N PRO A 40 13.88 -3.79 -9.50
CA PRO A 40 14.26 -3.89 -10.92
C PRO A 40 15.44 -4.81 -11.22
N LYS A 41 16.29 -5.07 -10.20
CA LYS A 41 17.45 -5.96 -10.31
C LYS A 41 17.07 -7.44 -10.26
N ASN A 42 15.85 -7.77 -9.80
CA ASN A 42 15.37 -9.14 -9.72
C ASN A 42 15.31 -9.78 -11.12
N GLU A 43 15.73 -11.04 -11.22
CA GLU A 43 15.73 -11.78 -12.48
C GLU A 43 14.34 -11.92 -13.08
N LYS A 44 13.31 -12.19 -12.27
CA LYS A 44 11.91 -12.28 -12.73
C LYS A 44 11.46 -10.98 -13.40
N VAL A 45 11.86 -9.83 -12.86
CA VAL A 45 11.54 -8.52 -13.45
C VAL A 45 12.22 -8.36 -14.80
N ARG A 46 13.52 -8.65 -14.88
CA ARG A 46 14.30 -8.49 -16.12
C ARG A 46 13.80 -9.39 -17.25
N ASN A 47 13.41 -10.62 -16.91
CA ASN A 47 12.95 -11.62 -17.86
C ASN A 47 11.46 -11.50 -18.24
N LEU A 48 10.69 -10.67 -17.53
CA LEU A 48 9.29 -10.44 -17.87
C LEU A 48 9.19 -9.65 -19.19
N LYS A 49 8.75 -10.32 -20.25
CA LYS A 49 8.50 -9.72 -21.57
C LYS A 49 7.29 -8.78 -21.47
N SER A 50 7.55 -7.48 -21.49
CA SER A 50 6.52 -6.43 -21.51
C SER A 50 7.11 -5.12 -22.04
N ASN A 51 6.25 -4.19 -22.45
CA ASN A 51 6.66 -2.83 -22.81
C ASN A 51 6.83 -1.91 -21.58
N LEU A 52 6.56 -2.40 -20.38
CA LEU A 52 6.68 -1.64 -19.14
C LEU A 52 8.15 -1.41 -18.76
N LEU A 53 8.40 -0.25 -18.15
CA LEU A 53 9.67 0.08 -17.54
C LEU A 53 10.03 -0.94 -16.45
N PRO A 54 11.33 -1.16 -16.15
CA PRO A 54 11.75 -2.09 -15.10
C PRO A 54 11.11 -1.79 -13.74
N LEU A 55 10.90 -0.51 -13.41
CA LEU A 55 10.24 -0.09 -12.18
C LEU A 55 8.76 -0.49 -12.15
N GLU A 56 8.02 -0.25 -13.23
CA GLU A 56 6.61 -0.62 -13.35
C GLU A 56 6.43 -2.14 -13.25
N ARG A 57 7.29 -2.91 -13.92
CA ARG A 57 7.33 -4.38 -13.77
C ARG A 57 7.61 -4.83 -12.34
N SER A 58 8.45 -4.10 -11.62
CA SER A 58 8.80 -4.39 -10.22
C SER A 58 7.61 -4.17 -9.28
N ILE A 59 6.88 -3.07 -9.48
CA ILE A 59 5.65 -2.77 -8.73
C ILE A 59 4.61 -3.86 -9.03
N PHE A 60 4.32 -4.11 -10.31
CA PHE A 60 3.38 -5.15 -10.72
C PHE A 60 3.71 -6.51 -10.10
N LEU A 61 4.96 -6.98 -10.23
CA LEU A 61 5.37 -8.28 -9.69
C LEU A 61 5.30 -8.33 -8.16
N SER A 62 5.56 -7.22 -7.46
CA SER A 62 5.46 -7.16 -6.01
C SER A 62 4.01 -7.39 -5.54
N HIS A 63 3.05 -6.70 -6.15
CA HIS A 63 1.62 -6.91 -5.88
C HIS A 63 1.15 -8.30 -6.28
N TYR A 64 1.52 -8.74 -7.48
CA TYR A 64 1.10 -10.05 -8.01
C TYR A 64 1.58 -11.21 -7.12
N GLU A 65 2.85 -11.21 -6.71
CA GLU A 65 3.39 -12.28 -5.87
C GLU A 65 2.78 -12.26 -4.46
N LEU A 66 2.47 -11.08 -3.91
CA LEU A 66 1.75 -10.96 -2.64
C LEU A 66 0.32 -11.51 -2.75
N LEU A 67 -0.44 -11.10 -3.77
CA LEU A 67 -1.79 -11.62 -4.03
C LEU A 67 -1.76 -13.14 -4.18
N LYS A 68 -0.82 -13.66 -4.98
CA LYS A 68 -0.64 -15.10 -5.18
C LYS A 68 -0.39 -15.87 -3.88
N GLN A 69 0.40 -15.31 -2.95
CA GLN A 69 0.62 -15.90 -1.63
C GLN A 69 -0.64 -15.94 -0.77
N GLN A 70 -1.55 -15.00 -0.99
CA GLN A 70 -2.78 -14.86 -0.22
C GLN A 70 -4.00 -15.51 -0.89
N LEU A 71 -3.87 -16.07 -2.10
CA LEU A 71 -4.98 -16.77 -2.79
C LEU A 71 -5.61 -17.92 -1.99
N LYS A 72 -4.84 -18.53 -1.08
CA LYS A 72 -5.33 -19.61 -0.20
C LYS A 72 -5.94 -19.10 1.11
N SER A 73 -5.82 -17.80 1.38
CA SER A 73 -6.38 -17.17 2.57
C SER A 73 -7.86 -16.97 2.36
N ASN A 74 -8.69 -17.46 3.29
CA ASN A 74 -10.14 -17.22 3.26
C ASN A 74 -10.50 -15.87 3.93
N SER A 75 -9.65 -14.86 3.77
CA SER A 75 -9.80 -13.56 4.42
C SER A 75 -9.42 -12.43 3.48
N HIS A 76 -10.09 -11.29 3.64
CA HIS A 76 -9.79 -10.06 2.91
C HIS A 76 -8.33 -9.65 3.07
N LEU A 77 -7.78 -9.08 2.00
CA LEU A 77 -6.41 -8.58 1.94
C LEU A 77 -6.40 -7.06 1.75
N TRP A 78 -5.72 -6.35 2.63
CA TRP A 78 -5.39 -4.95 2.45
C TRP A 78 -3.90 -4.81 2.11
N VAL A 79 -3.60 -4.28 0.92
CA VAL A 79 -2.24 -3.95 0.47
C VAL A 79 -2.09 -2.44 0.33
N CYS A 80 -0.96 -1.89 0.78
CA CYS A 80 -0.56 -0.51 0.51
C CYS A 80 0.95 -0.39 0.24
N GLU A 81 1.37 0.77 -0.27
CA GLU A 81 2.79 1.10 -0.46
C GLU A 81 3.36 1.76 0.80
N ASP A 82 4.69 1.74 0.96
CA ASP A 82 5.39 2.30 2.12
C ASP A 82 5.30 3.84 2.27
N ASP A 83 4.81 4.53 1.26
CA ASP A 83 4.50 5.96 1.28
C ASP A 83 3.03 6.28 1.40
N THR A 84 2.19 5.26 1.53
CA THR A 84 0.79 5.45 1.87
C THR A 84 0.68 6.13 3.23
N TYR A 85 -0.08 7.21 3.25
CA TYR A 85 -0.44 7.90 4.48
C TYR A 85 -1.86 7.53 4.87
N LEU A 86 -2.02 6.83 5.99
CA LEU A 86 -3.32 6.47 6.55
C LEU A 86 -3.64 7.45 7.66
N ASP A 87 -4.58 8.36 7.44
CA ASP A 87 -5.10 9.19 8.54
C ASP A 87 -6.22 8.49 9.31
N LYS A 88 -6.60 9.08 10.45
CA LYS A 88 -7.70 8.57 11.30
C LYS A 88 -9.05 8.54 10.57
N HIS A 89 -9.28 9.44 9.61
CA HIS A 89 -10.49 9.52 8.81
C HIS A 89 -10.54 8.38 7.78
N THR A 90 -9.46 8.12 7.04
CA THR A 90 -9.34 6.99 6.12
C THR A 90 -9.64 5.68 6.83
N PHE A 91 -9.04 5.48 8.00
CA PHE A 91 -9.27 4.28 8.79
C PHE A 91 -10.71 4.18 9.33
N ASN A 92 -11.26 5.28 9.84
CA ASN A 92 -12.65 5.31 10.29
C ASN A 92 -13.63 5.05 9.14
N SER A 93 -13.36 5.58 7.95
CA SER A 93 -14.16 5.31 6.76
C SER A 93 -14.10 3.83 6.41
N LEU A 94 -12.92 3.22 6.37
CA LEU A 94 -12.78 1.78 6.08
C LEU A 94 -13.45 0.89 7.12
N ASN A 95 -13.41 1.24 8.41
CA ASN A 95 -14.11 0.46 9.45
C ASN A 95 -15.63 0.65 9.42
N LYS A 96 -16.12 1.82 8.97
CA LYS A 96 -17.56 2.10 8.83
C LYS A 96 -18.14 1.51 7.56
N THR A 97 -17.32 1.40 6.52
CA THR A 97 -17.68 0.63 5.34
C THR A 97 -17.87 -0.82 5.79
N ASN A 98 -19.10 -1.30 5.73
CA ASN A 98 -19.39 -2.71 5.99
C ASN A 98 -18.88 -3.51 4.79
N ILE A 99 -17.56 -3.72 4.73
CA ILE A 99 -16.86 -4.40 3.63
C ILE A 99 -17.46 -5.79 3.41
N ASP A 100 -17.97 -6.42 4.45
CA ASP A 100 -18.61 -7.74 4.39
C ASP A 100 -20.08 -7.72 3.93
N ALA A 101 -20.72 -6.55 3.85
CA ALA A 101 -22.12 -6.44 3.41
C ALA A 101 -22.29 -6.42 1.89
N TYR A 102 -21.20 -6.35 1.13
CA TYR A 102 -21.25 -6.27 -0.32
C TYR A 102 -20.38 -7.36 -0.95
N ASP A 103 -20.83 -7.84 -2.12
CA ASP A 103 -20.14 -8.87 -2.91
C ASP A 103 -19.09 -8.21 -3.81
N TRP A 104 -18.06 -7.65 -3.19
CA TRP A 104 -16.98 -6.94 -3.90
C TRP A 104 -15.71 -7.78 -3.89
N ASP A 105 -15.08 -7.95 -5.07
CA ASP A 105 -13.80 -8.65 -5.18
C ASP A 105 -12.61 -7.76 -4.76
N ILE A 106 -12.64 -6.48 -5.15
CA ILE A 106 -11.53 -5.54 -4.95
C ILE A 106 -12.07 -4.14 -4.65
N ILE A 107 -11.51 -3.51 -3.62
CA ILE A 107 -11.66 -2.07 -3.34
C ILE A 107 -10.32 -1.39 -3.66
N PHE A 108 -10.33 -0.46 -4.61
CA PHE A 108 -9.17 0.37 -4.92
C PHE A 108 -9.33 1.74 -4.28
N THR A 109 -8.40 2.12 -3.40
CA THR A 109 -8.51 3.35 -2.59
C THR A 109 -7.50 4.44 -2.96
N ASP A 110 -6.58 4.16 -3.88
CA ASP A 110 -5.60 5.16 -4.31
C ASP A 110 -6.24 6.12 -5.31
N VAL A 111 -5.94 7.41 -5.19
CA VAL A 111 -6.53 8.46 -6.02
C VAL A 111 -5.41 9.33 -6.59
N GLY A 112 -5.27 9.29 -7.92
CA GLY A 112 -4.42 10.22 -8.65
C GLY A 112 -5.08 11.58 -8.79
N ILE A 113 -4.50 12.62 -8.18
CA ILE A 113 -4.97 13.99 -8.32
C ILE A 113 -4.10 14.68 -9.36
N GLY A 114 -4.63 14.91 -10.57
CA GLY A 114 -3.89 15.54 -11.67
C GLY A 114 -3.83 17.06 -11.64
N ASP A 115 -4.54 17.71 -10.69
CA ASP A 115 -4.58 19.16 -10.56
C ASP A 115 -3.47 19.66 -9.62
N ILE A 116 -2.61 20.55 -10.13
CA ILE A 116 -1.43 21.06 -9.41
C ILE A 116 -1.83 21.81 -8.14
N SER A 117 -2.89 22.63 -8.18
CA SER A 117 -3.35 23.39 -7.02
C SER A 117 -3.75 22.47 -5.87
N ASN A 118 -4.49 21.40 -6.17
CA ASN A 118 -4.86 20.38 -5.20
C ASN A 118 -3.65 19.56 -4.70
N MET A 119 -2.69 19.24 -5.57
CA MET A 119 -1.44 18.58 -5.15
C MET A 119 -0.68 19.45 -4.11
N LEU A 120 -0.55 20.75 -4.37
CA LEU A 120 0.13 21.68 -3.44
C LEU A 120 -0.64 21.82 -2.12
N PHE A 121 -1.97 21.95 -2.19
CA PHE A 121 -2.81 21.99 -1.00
C PHE A 121 -2.61 20.75 -0.12
N LEU A 122 -2.64 19.55 -0.70
CA LEU A 122 -2.44 18.30 0.04
C LEU A 122 -1.02 18.17 0.58
N PHE A 123 -0.02 18.62 -0.16
CA PHE A 123 1.37 18.64 0.31
C PHE A 123 1.53 19.54 1.53
N ASP A 124 0.95 20.74 1.52
CA ASP A 124 0.99 21.66 2.66
C ASP A 124 0.16 21.16 3.84
N TYR A 125 -1.01 20.56 3.58
CA TYR A 125 -1.82 19.92 4.60
C TYR A 125 -1.04 18.82 5.32
N LYS A 126 -0.33 17.98 4.56
CA LYS A 126 0.58 16.95 5.08
C LYS A 126 1.64 17.56 6.00
N LYS A 127 2.29 18.66 5.61
CA LYS A 127 3.33 19.31 6.43
C LYS A 127 2.84 19.94 7.74
N LYS A 128 1.60 20.44 7.78
CA LYS A 128 1.07 21.19 8.93
C LYS A 128 0.44 20.31 10.00
N ASN A 129 -0.07 19.14 9.61
CA ASN A 129 -0.80 18.24 10.49
C ASN A 129 -0.02 16.98 10.85
N LEU A 130 1.25 16.86 10.43
CA LEU A 130 2.16 15.73 10.64
C LEU A 130 3.57 16.16 11.00
#